data_AF-A0A7W6FN15-F1
#
_entry.id   AF-A0A7W6FN15-F1
#
_cell.length_a   1.000
_cell.length_b   1.000
_cell.length_c   1.000
_cell.angle_alpha   90.00
_cell.angle_beta   90.00
_cell.angle_gamma   90.00
#
_symmetry.space_group_name_H-M   'P 1'
#
loop_
_entity.id
_entity.type
_entity.pdbx_description
1 polymer ?
#
loop_
_entity_poly.entity_id
_entity_poly.type
_entity_poly.pdbx_seq_one_letter_code
_entity_poly.pdbx_strand_id
1 'polypeptide(L)' 'MISFILTRLATGFAIGCATAFLVWQNGFFSPGAMAGNLDNYLAQGLFIYLFASTISMGYLATALLLEEE' A
#
# COMPACT_ATOMS: atom_id res chain seq x y z
N MET A 1 23.56 -4.10 -4.86
CA MET A 1 22.39 -3.77 -5.71
C MET A 1 21.09 -4.42 -5.20
N ILE A 2 20.98 -5.76 -5.09
CA ILE A 2 19.72 -6.41 -4.67
C ILE A 2 19.16 -5.87 -3.33
N SER A 3 20.01 -5.68 -2.32
CA SER A 3 19.54 -5.19 -1.01
C SER A 3 19.05 -3.74 -1.06
N PHE A 4 19.55 -2.91 -1.98
CA PHE A 4 19.11 -1.53 -2.15
C PHE A 4 17.72 -1.44 -2.79
N ILE A 5 17.49 -2.28 -3.81
CA ILE A 5 16.19 -2.44 -4.45
C ILE A 5 15.17 -2.96 -3.43
N LEU A 6 15.52 -4.00 -2.65
CA LEU A 6 14.62 -4.60 -1.68
C LEU A 6 14.27 -3.68 -0.51
N THR A 7 15.23 -2.93 0.05
CA THR A 7 14.94 -2.01 1.15
C THR A 7 14.02 -0.90 0.70
N ARG A 8 14.22 -0.35 -0.50
CA ARG A 8 13.39 0.71 -1.04
C ARG A 8 11.99 0.23 -1.42
N LEU A 9 11.89 -0.93 -2.06
CA LEU A 9 10.63 -1.62 -2.31
C LEU A 9 9.85 -1.80 -0.99
N ALA A 10 10.51 -2.34 0.05
CA ALA A 10 9.90 -2.56 1.36
C ALA A 10 9.46 -1.25 2.04
N THR A 11 10.25 -0.18 1.98
CA THR A 11 9.85 1.12 2.54
C THR A 11 8.67 1.72 1.80
N GLY A 12 8.64 1.67 0.46
CA GLY A 12 7.50 2.15 -0.32
C GLY A 12 6.24 1.33 -0.03
N PHE A 13 6.39 0.01 0.14
CA PHE A 13 5.28 -0.86 0.52
C PHE A 13 4.75 -0.55 1.93
N ALA A 14 5.64 -0.32 2.90
CA ALA A 14 5.24 0.04 4.27
C ALA A 14 4.48 1.37 4.33
N ILE A 15 4.94 2.39 3.60
CA ILE A 15 4.26 3.70 3.49
C ILE A 15 2.90 3.52 2.81
N GLY A 16 2.84 2.73 1.74
CA GLY A 16 1.62 2.41 1.02
C GLY A 16 0.59 1.68 1.88
N CYS A 17 1.01 0.74 2.73
CA CYS A 17 0.13 0.05 3.68
C CYS A 17 -0.46 1.01 4.73
N ALA A 18 0.37 1.87 5.33
CA ALA A 18 -0.09 2.82 6.34
C ALA A 18 -1.10 3.81 5.77
N THR A 19 -0.83 4.35 4.58
CA THR A 19 -1.71 5.29 3.90
C THR A 19 -3.01 4.63 3.43
N ALA A 20 -2.96 3.43 2.83
CA ALA A 20 -4.15 2.70 2.43
C ALA A 20 -5.04 2.33 3.61
N PHE A 21 -4.46 1.98 4.76
CA PHE A 21 -5.20 1.70 5.99
C PHE A 21 -5.92 2.94 6.52
N LEU A 22 -5.26 4.11 6.50
CA LEU A 22 -5.88 5.39 6.88
C LEU A 22 -6.99 5.80 5.90
N VAL A 23 -6.79 5.60 4.60
CA VAL A 23 -7.81 5.87 3.57
C VAL A 23 -9.00 4.95 3.75
N TRP A 24 -8.78 3.66 4.03
CA TRP A 24 -9.85 2.71 4.29
C TRP A 24 -10.63 3.07 5.56
N GLN A 25 -9.94 3.40 6.66
CA GLN A 25 -10.62 3.88 7.86
C GLN A 25 -11.45 5.12 7.57
N ASN A 26 -10.86 6.20 7.07
CA ASN A 26 -11.56 7.49 6.91
C ASN A 26 -12.62 7.49 5.79
N GLY A 27 -12.43 6.69 4.73
CA GLY A 27 -13.33 6.64 3.57
C GLY A 27 -14.51 5.67 3.70
N PHE A 28 -14.38 4.59 4.49
CA PHE A 28 -15.41 3.56 4.65
C PHE A 28 -16.13 3.56 6.01
N PHE A 29 -16.06 4.66 6.78
CA PHE A 29 -16.84 4.89 8.02
C PHE A 29 -18.36 5.06 7.79
N SER A 30 -18.97 4.36 6.84
CA SER A 30 -20.42 4.21 6.81
C SER A 30 -20.80 3.04 7.74
N PRO A 31 -21.52 3.28 8.86
CA PRO A 31 -21.71 2.29 9.93
C PRO A 31 -22.40 0.99 9.51
N GLY A 32 -22.97 0.93 8.30
CA GLY A 32 -23.61 -0.25 7.74
C GLY A 32 -22.67 -1.26 7.06
N ALA A 33 -21.43 -0.88 6.71
CA ALA A 33 -20.51 -1.76 5.97
C ALA A 33 -19.68 -2.69 6.89
N MET A 34 -19.56 -2.38 8.18
CA MET A 34 -18.81 -3.22 9.14
C MET A 34 -19.57 -4.47 9.61
N ALA A 35 -20.85 -4.60 9.27
CA ALA A 35 -21.77 -5.46 10.03
C ALA A 35 -21.92 -6.92 9.56
N GLY A 36 -21.19 -7.46 8.56
CA GLY A 36 -21.50 -8.87 8.25
C GLY A 36 -20.77 -9.75 7.24
N ASN A 37 -19.78 -9.35 6.44
CA ASN A 37 -19.25 -10.29 5.44
C ASN A 37 -17.72 -10.35 5.41
N LEU A 38 -17.20 -11.57 5.41
CA LEU A 38 -15.80 -11.94 5.14
C LEU A 38 -15.26 -11.21 3.89
N ASP A 39 -16.14 -10.90 2.94
CA ASP A 39 -15.88 -10.12 1.72
C ASP A 39 -15.33 -8.72 2.00
N ASN A 40 -15.74 -8.05 3.08
CA ASN A 40 -15.24 -6.72 3.42
C ASN A 40 -13.80 -6.78 3.93
N TYR A 41 -13.43 -7.85 4.62
CA TYR A 41 -12.04 -8.07 5.04
C TYR A 41 -11.15 -8.43 3.86
N LEU A 42 -11.67 -9.24 2.92
CA LEU A 42 -10.99 -9.57 1.68
C LEU A 42 -10.79 -8.32 0.80
N ALA A 43 -11.83 -7.50 0.65
CA ALA A 43 -11.80 -6.25 -0.11
C ALA A 43 -10.84 -5.24 0.52
N GLN A 44 -10.84 -5.12 1.85
CA GLN A 44 -9.89 -4.28 2.57
C GLN A 44 -8.44 -4.75 2.34
N GLY A 45 -8.19 -6.05 2.46
CA GLY A 45 -6.86 -6.64 2.21
C GLY A 45 -6.39 -6.43 0.77
N LEU A 46 -7.26 -6.66 -0.21
CA LEU A 46 -6.95 -6.44 -1.63
C LEU A 46 -6.68 -4.96 -1.92
N PHE A 47 -7.49 -4.06 -1.38
CA PHE A 47 -7.32 -2.62 -1.56
C PHE A 47 -5.96 -2.17 -1.00
N ILE A 48 -5.65 -2.57 0.24
CA ILE A 48 -4.39 -2.23 0.89
C ILE A 48 -3.21 -2.82 0.12
N TYR A 49 -3.29 -4.09 -0.29
CA TYR A 49 -2.23 -4.75 -1.05
C TYR A 49 -1.96 -4.08 -2.40
N LEU A 50 -3.03 -3.80 -3.17
CA LEU A 50 -2.90 -3.19 -4.50
C LEU A 50 -2.32 -1.78 -4.39
N PHE A 51 -2.86 -0.97 -3.48
CA PHE A 51 -2.39 0.39 -3.24
C PHE A 51 -0.93 0.41 -2.78
N ALA A 52 -0.58 -0.44 -1.81
CA ALA A 52 0.78 -0.52 -1.29
C ALA A 52 1.77 -0.99 -2.36
N SER A 53 1.37 -1.93 -3.22
CA SER A 53 2.18 -2.41 -4.33
C SER A 53 2.45 -1.29 -5.36
N THR A 54 1.45 -0.49 -5.72
CA THR A 54 1.64 0.65 -6.62
C THR A 54 2.60 1.69 -6.05
N ILE A 55 2.46 2.04 -4.76
CA ILE A 55 3.37 2.99 -4.09
C ILE A 55 4.78 2.41 -3.98
N SER A 56 4.92 1.12 -3.67
CA SER A 56 6.20 0.43 -3.61
C SER A 56 6.95 0.48 -4.94
N MET A 57 6.25 0.19 -6.04
CA MET A 57 6.81 0.25 -7.39
C MET A 57 7.20 1.68 -7.77
N GLY A 58 6.36 2.67 -7.44
CA GLY A 58 6.66 4.08 -7.69
C GLY A 58 7.88 4.58 -6.90
N TYR A 59 7.96 4.23 -5.61
CA TYR A 59 9.10 4.58 -4.76
C TYR A 59 10.39 3.94 -5.24
N LEU A 60 10.33 2.70 -5.72
CA LEU A 60 11.47 2.03 -6.35
C LEU A 60 11.87 2.70 -7.66
N ALA A 61 10.91 3.03 -8.53
CA ALA A 61 11.19 3.69 -9.81
C ALA A 61 11.88 5.05 -9.61
N THR A 62 11.38 5.88 -8.69
CA THR A 62 12.01 7.17 -8.35
C THR A 62 13.40 6.98 -7.77
N ALA A 63 13.60 5.93 -6.96
CA ALA A 63 14.90 5.65 -6.39
C ALA A 63 15.95 5.26 -7.42
N LEU A 64 15.58 4.45 -8.41
CA LEU A 64 16.47 4.07 -9.50
C LEU A 64 16.80 5.27 -10.37
N LEU A 65 15.81 6.14 -10.66
CA LEU A 65 16.02 7.38 -11.41
C LEU A 65 17.04 8.30 -10.71
N LEU A 66 16.95 8.43 -9.38
CA LEU A 66 17.90 9.22 -8.57
C LEU A 66 19.26 8.55 -8.37
N GLU A 67 19.38 7.25 -8.66
CA GLU A 67 20.66 6.52 -8.59
C GLU A 67 21.40 6.57 -9.94
N GLU A 68 20.69 6.83 -11.05
CA GLU A 68 21.27 7.04 -12.39
C GLU A 68 21.76 8.47 -12.66
N GLU A 69 21.38 9.44 -11.81
CA GLU A 69 21.80 10.85 -11.86
C GLU A 69 23.05 11.10 -10.98
#